data_AF-A0A969RCW8-F1
#
_entry.id   AF-A0A969RCW8-F1
#
_cell.length_a   1.000
_cell.length_b   1.000
_cell.length_c   1.000
_cell.angle_alpha   90.00
_cell.angle_beta   90.00
_cell.angle_gamma   90.00
#
_symmetry.space_group_name_H-M   'P 1'
#
loop_
_entity.id
_entity.type
_entity.pdbx_description
1 polymer ?
#
loop_
_entity_poly.entity_id
_entity_poly.type
_entity_poly.pdbx_seq_one_letter_code
_entity_poly.pdbx_strand_id
1 'polypeptide(L)'
;MGKAGKALKQVLETYGISQNRLAVTMGIGRSTVHYWFNETQDPSAEAVTEIIAALQKINEDAAKDFVRLYLGQIADEATEP
;
A
#
# COMPACT_ATOMS: atom_id res chain seq x y z
N MET A 1 -3.51 2.09 13.86
CA MET A 1 -3.71 1.64 12.47
C MET A 1 -2.58 2.20 11.67
N GLY A 2 -1.90 1.36 10.90
CA GLY A 2 -0.68 1.77 10.26
C GLY A 2 -0.90 2.51 8.93
N LYS A 3 0.00 3.44 8.62
CA LYS A 3 -0.13 4.43 7.53
C LYS A 3 -0.16 3.74 6.17
N ALA A 4 0.73 2.76 6.00
CA ALA A 4 0.86 2.08 4.73
C ALA A 4 -0.35 1.19 4.42
N GLY A 5 -0.96 0.53 5.42
CA GLY A 5 -2.19 -0.23 5.25
C GLY A 5 -3.36 0.62 4.75
N LYS A 6 -3.55 1.82 5.31
CA LYS A 6 -4.59 2.77 4.88
C LYS A 6 -4.39 3.25 3.45
N ALA A 7 -3.18 3.74 3.15
CA ALA A 7 -2.83 4.19 1.80
C ALA A 7 -3.01 3.06 0.78
N LEU A 8 -2.60 1.83 1.14
CA LEU A 8 -2.73 0.67 0.27
C LEU A 8 -4.19 0.34 -0.02
N LYS A 9 -5.02 0.26 1.02
CA LYS A 9 -6.45 -0.02 0.88
C LYS A 9 -7.13 0.97 -0.06
N GLN A 10 -6.92 2.26 0.17
CA GLN A 10 -7.51 3.32 -0.63
C GLN A 10 -7.11 3.23 -2.11
N VAL A 11 -5.83 2.96 -2.40
CA VAL A 11 -5.34 2.82 -3.77
C VAL A 11 -5.92 1.59 -4.45
N LEU A 12 -5.94 0.44 -3.76
CA LEU A 12 -6.51 -0.79 -4.32
C LEU A 12 -7.99 -0.62 -4.67
N GLU A 13 -8.77 0.04 -3.81
CA GLU A 13 -10.19 0.32 -4.05
C GLU A 13 -10.39 1.33 -5.19
N THR A 14 -9.61 2.42 -5.21
CA THR A 14 -9.72 3.50 -6.20
C THR A 14 -9.42 3.03 -7.61
N TYR A 15 -8.41 2.17 -7.75
CA TYR A 15 -7.95 1.66 -9.05
C TYR A 15 -8.52 0.27 -9.40
N GLY A 16 -9.41 -0.29 -8.56
CA GLY A 16 -10.00 -1.61 -8.77
C GLY A 16 -8.98 -2.75 -8.80
N ILE A 17 -7.88 -2.62 -8.07
CA ILE A 17 -6.79 -3.59 -8.02
C ILE A 17 -7.10 -4.60 -6.91
N SER A 18 -7.24 -5.88 -7.26
CA SER A 18 -7.49 -6.92 -6.26
C SER A 18 -6.23 -7.22 -5.43
N GLN A 19 -6.41 -7.56 -4.14
CA GLN A 19 -5.34 -8.02 -3.25
C GLN A 19 -4.53 -9.17 -3.87
N ASN A 20 -5.21 -10.08 -4.58
CA ASN A 20 -4.57 -11.21 -5.24
C ASN A 20 -3.65 -10.77 -6.39
N ARG A 21 -4.08 -9.78 -7.18
CA ARG A 21 -3.27 -9.23 -8.27
C ARG A 21 -1.99 -8.60 -7.75
N LEU A 22 -2.08 -7.86 -6.64
CA LEU A 22 -0.91 -7.30 -5.98
C LEU A 22 0.01 -8.41 -5.45
N ALA A 23 -0.53 -9.40 -4.73
CA ALA A 23 0.24 -10.51 -4.16
C ALA A 23 1.02 -11.29 -5.22
N VAL A 24 0.37 -11.64 -6.34
CA VAL A 24 1.02 -12.33 -7.47
C VAL A 24 2.12 -11.47 -8.10
N THR A 25 1.90 -10.16 -8.22
CA THR A 25 2.90 -9.24 -8.79
C THR A 25 4.12 -9.08 -7.89
N MET A 26 3.92 -9.12 -6.57
CA MET A 26 4.98 -9.10 -5.57
C MET A 26 5.65 -10.46 -5.36
N GLY A 27 5.05 -11.56 -5.83
CA GLY A 27 5.55 -12.92 -5.57
C GLY A 27 5.38 -13.39 -4.11
N ILE A 28 4.45 -12.77 -3.37
CA ILE A 28 4.19 -13.08 -1.95
C ILE A 28 2.82 -13.74 -1.76
N GLY A 29 2.59 -14.26 -0.55
CA GLY A 29 1.29 -14.84 -0.19
C GLY A 29 0.17 -13.80 -0.13
N ARG A 30 -1.02 -14.16 -0.64
CA ARG A 30 -2.23 -13.34 -0.54
C ARG A 30 -2.58 -12.96 0.90
N SER A 31 -2.31 -13.84 1.87
CA SER A 31 -2.56 -13.58 3.30
C SER A 31 -1.79 -12.35 3.80
N THR A 32 -0.55 -12.16 3.35
CA THR A 32 0.27 -10.99 3.70
C THR A 32 -0.40 -9.70 3.25
N VAL A 33 -0.83 -9.64 1.98
CA VAL A 33 -1.56 -8.49 1.42
C VAL A 33 -2.91 -8.29 2.12
N HIS A 34 -3.59 -9.37 2.49
CA HIS A 34 -4.85 -9.32 3.23
C HIS A 34 -4.68 -8.66 4.60
N TYR A 35 -3.61 -8.97 5.34
CA TYR A 35 -3.34 -8.34 6.63
C TYR A 35 -3.01 -6.86 6.50
N TRP A 36 -2.29 -6.46 5.44
CA TRP A 36 -2.03 -5.04 5.15
C TRP A 36 -3.30 -4.28 4.78
N PHE A 37 -4.12 -4.87 3.90
CA PHE A 37 -5.36 -4.26 3.45
C PHE A 37 -6.40 -4.08 4.57
N ASN A 38 -6.48 -5.04 5.50
CA ASN A 38 -7.36 -4.94 6.66
C ASN A 38 -6.74 -4.17 7.83
N GLU A 39 -5.56 -3.57 7.63
CA GLU A 39 -4.86 -2.77 8.63
C GLU A 39 -4.56 -3.53 9.94
N THR A 40 -4.52 -4.87 9.89
CA THR A 40 -4.21 -5.73 11.04
C THR A 40 -2.71 -5.87 11.26
N GLN A 41 -1.93 -5.72 10.19
CA GLN A 41 -0.47 -5.64 10.23
C GLN A 41 -0.05 -4.58 9.22
N ASP A 42 0.92 -3.73 9.56
CA ASP A 42 1.46 -2.76 8.60
C ASP A 42 2.63 -3.37 7.83
N PRO A 43 2.79 -3.05 6.52
CA PRO A 43 3.99 -3.43 5.78
C PRO A 43 5.23 -2.73 6.35
N SER A 44 6.37 -3.42 6.32
CA SER A 44 7.67 -2.83 6.65
C SER A 44 8.10 -1.78 5.61
N ALA A 45 9.10 -0.96 5.91
CA ALA A 45 9.65 0.00 4.94
C ALA A 45 10.16 -0.68 3.65
N GLU A 46 10.71 -1.89 3.76
CA GLU A 46 11.09 -2.72 2.62
C GLU A 46 9.85 -3.13 1.81
N ALA A 47 8.82 -3.64 2.46
CA ALA A 47 7.56 -4.02 1.81
C ALA A 47 6.86 -2.83 1.15
N VAL A 48 6.94 -1.61 1.72
CA VAL A 48 6.42 -0.39 1.09
C VAL A 48 7.11 -0.13 -0.26
N THR A 49 8.43 -0.33 -0.33
CA THR A 49 9.19 -0.16 -1.58
C THR A 49 8.78 -1.20 -2.61
N GLU A 50 8.57 -2.45 -2.19
CA GLU A 50 8.08 -3.52 -3.06
C GLU A 50 6.64 -3.28 -3.53
N ILE A 51 5.77 -2.74 -2.66
CA ILE A 51 4.39 -2.34 -3.02
C ILE A 51 4.42 -1.29 -4.12
N ILE A 52 5.26 -0.25 -3.99
CA ILE A 52 5.40 0.78 -5.02
C ILE A 52 5.82 0.16 -6.35
N ALA A 53 6.86 -0.69 -6.33
CA ALA A 53 7.36 -1.35 -7.54
C ALA A 53 6.31 -2.28 -8.18
N ALA A 54 5.52 -3.00 -7.37
CA ALA A 54 4.46 -3.87 -7.86
C ALA A 54 3.26 -3.08 -8.40
N LEU A 55 2.84 -2.02 -7.71
CA LEU A 55 1.81 -1.11 -8.20
C LEU A 55 2.24 -0.49 -9.52
N GLN A 56 3.50 -0.06 -9.66
CA GLN A 56 3.99 0.54 -10.90
C GLN A 56 3.90 -0.41 -12.10
N LYS A 57 4.09 -1.72 -11.88
CA LYS A 57 3.89 -2.76 -12.91
C LYS A 57 2.42 -2.98 -13.26
N ILE A 58 1.50 -2.75 -12.31
CA ILE A 58 0.06 -2.95 -12.49
C ILE A 58 -0.60 -1.72 -13.12
N ASN A 59 -0.31 -0.54 -12.56
CA ASN A 59 -0.83 0.77 -12.91
C ASN A 59 0.11 1.84 -12.32
N GLU A 60 0.74 2.63 -13.20
CA GLU A 60 1.70 3.67 -12.79
C GLU A 60 1.07 4.77 -11.92
N ASP A 61 -0.18 5.14 -12.19
CA ASP A 61 -0.90 6.17 -11.42
C ASP A 61 -1.25 5.67 -10.02
N ALA A 62 -1.60 4.39 -9.88
CA ALA A 62 -1.81 3.76 -8.57
C ALA A 62 -0.55 3.82 -7.69
N ALA A 63 0.63 3.64 -8.28
CA ALA A 63 1.90 3.75 -7.56
C ALA A 63 2.17 5.19 -7.09
N LYS A 64 1.95 6.18 -7.97
CA LYS A 64 2.12 7.60 -7.64
C LYS A 64 1.17 8.03 -6.52
N ASP A 65 -0.09 7.61 -6.59
CA ASP A 65 -1.08 7.91 -5.56
C ASP A 65 -0.75 7.23 -4.23
N PHE A 66 -0.26 5.98 -4.27
CA PHE A 66 0.19 5.31 -3.04
C PHE A 66 1.31 6.08 -2.34
N VAL A 67 2.33 6.53 -3.08
CA VAL A 67 3.42 7.35 -2.53
C VAL A 67 2.88 8.66 -1.96
N ARG A 68 2.00 9.35 -2.68
CA ARG A 68 1.39 10.60 -2.24
C ARG A 68 0.60 10.42 -0.94
N LEU A 69 -0.26 9.40 -0.87
CA LEU A 69 -1.08 9.10 0.30
C LEU A 69 -0.23 8.69 1.50
N TYR A 70 0.77 7.82 1.29
CA TYR A 70 1.66 7.38 2.34
C TYR A 70 2.48 8.53 2.93
N LEU A 71 3.09 9.37 2.08
CA LEU A 71 3.86 10.53 2.54
C LEU A 71 2.98 11.61 3.18
N GLY A 72 1.78 11.86 2.65
CA GLY A 72 0.82 12.78 3.26
C GLY A 72 0.45 12.36 4.68
N GLN A 73 0.16 11.08 4.88
CA GLN A 73 -0.14 10.53 6.21
C GLN A 73 1.06 10.56 7.16
N ILE A 74 2.30 10.49 6.65
CA ILE A 74 3.49 10.70 7.48
C ILE A 74 3.60 12.15 7.93
N ALA A 75 3.37 13.09 7.01
CA ALA A 75 3.47 14.53 7.28
C ALA A 75 2.40 15.02 8.27
N ASP A 76 1.17 14.51 8.16
CA ASP A 76 0.07 14.88 9.05
C ASP A 76 0.36 14.50 10.52
N GLU A 77 0.97 13.33 10.76
CA GLU A 77 1.33 12.87 12.12
C GLU A 77 2.54 13.62 12.70
N ALA A 78 3.50 14.03 11.87
CA ALA A 78 4.65 14.82 12.34
C ALA A 78 4.25 16.20 12.89
N THR A 79 2.99 16.59 12.73
CA THR A 79 2.44 17.89 13.12
C THR A 79 1.58 17.80 14.40
N GLU A 80 1.40 16.61 15.01
CA GLU A 80 0.73 16.46 16.30
C GLU A 80 1.75 16.53 17.48
N PRO A 81 1.70 17.59 18.33
CA PRO A 81 2.54 17.73 19.53
C PRO A 81 2.04 16.94 20.75
#